data_AF-A0A3D2WPE9-F1
#
_entry.id   AF-A0A3D2WPE9-F1
#
_cell.length_a   1.000
_cell.length_b   1.000
_cell.length_c   1.000
_cell.angle_alpha   90.00
_cell.angle_beta   90.00
_cell.angle_gamma   90.00
#
_symmetry.space_group_name_H-M   'P 1'
#
loop_
_entity.id
_entity.type
_entity.pdbx_description
1 polymer ?
#
loop_
_entity_poly.entity_id
_entity_poly.type
_entity_poly.pdbx_seq_one_letter_code
_entity_poly.pdbx_strand_id
1 'polypeptide(L)' 'MKDVTIYTDGACKKNPGPGGWGCIMIYGEHEKTLCGGDLETTNNRMELQAALFVLEK' A
#
# COMPACT_ATOMS: atom_id res chain seq x y z
N MET A 1 -12.38 -16.20 -15.62
CA MET A 1 -11.70 -14.89 -15.50
C MET A 1 -10.48 -15.10 -14.63
N LYS A 2 -9.33 -14.46 -14.91
CA LYS A 2 -8.21 -14.47 -13.97
C LYS A 2 -8.31 -13.19 -13.16
N ASP A 3 -8.47 -13.32 -11.85
CA ASP A 3 -8.61 -12.19 -10.94
C ASP A 3 -7.23 -11.74 -10.47
N VAL A 4 -7.07 -10.43 -10.27
CA VAL A 4 -5.90 -9.87 -9.60
C VAL A 4 -6.26 -9.72 -8.12
N THR A 5 -5.49 -10.38 -7.25
CA THR A 5 -5.68 -10.24 -5.80
C THR A 5 -4.67 -9.22 -5.28
N ILE A 6 -5.15 -8.23 -4.54
CA ILE A 6 -4.31 -7.16 -3.98
C ILE A 6 -4.51 -7.12 -2.47
N TYR A 7 -3.41 -7.15 -1.74
CA TYR A 7 -3.35 -6.90 -0.30
C TYR A 7 -2.67 -5.56 -0.07
N THR A 8 -3.24 -4.71 0.78
CA THR A 8 -2.70 -3.39 1.09
C THR A 8 -2.65 -3.18 2.58
N ASP A 9 -1.63 -2.47 3.05
CA ASP A 9 -1.51 -2.04 4.43
C ASP A 9 -0.83 -0.67 4.51
N GLY A 10 -1.11 0.06 5.58
CA GLY A 10 -0.56 1.37 5.85
C GLY A 10 -0.51 1.67 7.34
N ALA A 11 0.62 2.20 7.80
CA ALA A 11 0.83 2.49 9.21
C ALA A 11 1.65 3.75 9.42
N CYS A 12 1.37 4.46 10.51
CA CYS A 12 2.06 5.68 10.88
C CYS A 12 2.48 5.66 12.36
N LYS A 13 3.72 6.03 12.64
CA LYS A 13 4.23 6.21 14.01
C LYS A 13 3.80 7.58 14.51
N LYS A 14 2.76 7.59 15.35
CA LYS A 14 1.99 8.79 15.77
C LYS A 14 1.12 9.32 14.61
N ASN A 15 0.11 10.13 14.91
CA ASN A 15 -0.88 10.53 13.92
C ASN A 15 -1.19 12.04 14.04
N PRO A 16 -0.41 12.93 13.39
CA PRO A 16 0.57 12.66 12.34
C PRO A 16 1.98 12.25 12.83
N GLY A 17 2.78 11.71 11.91
CA GLY A 17 4.20 11.35 12.09
C GLY A 17 4.78 10.55 10.92
N PRO A 18 5.95 9.91 11.08
CA PRO A 18 6.55 9.08 10.02
C PRO A 18 5.70 7.83 9.76
N GLY A 19 5.30 7.62 8.51
CA GLY A 19 4.47 6.50 8.11
C GLY A 19 4.96 5.83 6.83
N GLY A 20 4.51 4.59 6.64
CA GLY A 20 4.81 3.78 5.48
C GLY A 20 3.58 2.99 5.05
N TRP A 21 3.59 2.56 3.80
CA TRP A 21 2.55 1.76 3.20
C TRP A 21 3.17 0.68 2.32
N GLY A 22 2.44 -0.42 2.14
CA GLY A 22 2.87 -1.55 1.34
C GLY A 22 1.70 -2.23 0.66
N CYS A 23 1.96 -2.85 -0.48
CA CYS A 23 0.99 -3.69 -1.15
C CYS A 23 1.63 -4.91 -1.81
N ILE A 24 0.87 -5.99 -1.89
CA ILE A 24 1.21 -7.21 -2.64
C ILE A 24 0.12 -7.42 -3.68
N MET A 25 0.51 -7.51 -4.95
CA MET A 25 -0.36 -7.81 -6.08
C MET A 25 -0.03 -9.20 -6.62
N ILE A 26 -1.04 -10.05 -6.76
CA ILE A 26 -0.92 -11.43 -7.21
C ILE A 26 -1.80 -11.63 -8.45
N TYR A 27 -1.19 -12.14 -9.53
CA TYR A 27 -1.88 -12.53 -10.75
C TYR A 27 -1.37 -13.89 -11.26
N GLY A 28 -2.12 -14.95 -10.98
CA GLY A 28 -1.67 -16.32 -11.23
C GLY A 28 -0.45 -16.66 -10.37
N GLU A 29 0.66 -17.00 -11.01
CA GLU A 29 1.94 -17.30 -10.33
C GLU A 29 2.84 -16.08 -10.14
N HIS A 30 2.42 -14.92 -10.65
CA HIS A 30 3.20 -13.69 -10.55
C HIS A 30 2.81 -12.91 -9.30
N GLU A 31 3.83 -12.51 -8.55
CA GLU A 31 3.71 -11.63 -7.38
C GLU A 31 4.53 -10.36 -7.62
N LYS A 32 3.98 -9.22 -7.20
CA LYS A 32 4.66 -7.93 -7.20
C LYS A 32 4.38 -7.19 -5.90
N THR A 33 5.44 -6.70 -5.27
CA THR A 33 5.34 -5.86 -4.06
C THR A 33 5.64 -4.41 -4.41
N LEU A 34 4.88 -3.47 -3.84
CA LEU A 34 5.21 -2.05 -3.83
C LEU A 34 5.21 -1.55 -2.39
N CYS A 35 6.03 -0.54 -2.12
CA CYS A 35 6.03 0.14 -0.83
C CYS A 35 6.47 1.59 -1.00
N GLY A 36 6.14 2.40 0.00
CA GLY A 36 6.51 3.80 0.08
C GLY A 36 6.26 4.33 1.47
N GLY A 37 6.52 5.63 1.67
CA GLY A 37 6.29 6.27 2.95
C GLY A 37 6.59 7.76 2.91
N ASP A 38 6.20 8.44 3.98
CA ASP A 38 6.37 9.88 4.16
C ASP A 38 6.75 10.15 5.63
N LEU A 39 7.62 11.15 5.85
CA LEU A 39 8.07 11.53 7.18
C LEU A 39 6.96 12.22 8.00
N GLU A 40 5.97 12.82 7.33
CA GLU A 40 4.87 13.52 8.00
C GLU A 40 3.51 13.17 7.36
N THR A 41 2.86 12.14 7.90
CA THR A 41 1.61 11.60 7.36
C THR A 41 0.70 11.04 8.44
N THR A 42 -0.45 10.46 8.05
CA THR A 42 -1.42 9.84 8.94
C THR A 42 -1.64 8.37 8.57
N ASN A 43 -2.17 7.59 9.52
CA ASN A 43 -2.52 6.18 9.26
C ASN A 43 -3.42 6.03 8.04
N ASN A 44 -4.53 6.80 8.01
CA ASN A 44 -5.50 6.76 6.93
C ASN A 44 -4.89 7.15 5.57
N ARG A 45 -3.95 8.11 5.54
CA ARG A 45 -3.26 8.47 4.29
C ARG A 45 -2.39 7.31 3.79
N MET A 46 -1.71 6.58 4.68
CA MET A 46 -0.91 5.41 4.29
C MET A 46 -1.77 4.27 3.75
N GLU A 47 -2.88 3.95 4.44
CA GLU A 47 -3.81 2.90 4.01
C GLU A 47 -4.38 3.21 2.62
N LEU A 48 -4.82 4.45 2.39
CA LEU A 48 -5.36 4.87 1.09
C LEU A 48 -4.29 4.98 0.00
N GLN A 49 -3.07 5.41 0.34
CA GLN A 49 -1.97 5.47 -0.64
C GLN A 49 -1.58 4.08 -1.12
N ALA A 50 -1.50 3.07 -0.26
CA ALA A 50 -1.25 1.69 -0.72
C ALA A 50 -2.27 1.24 -1.77
N ALA A 51 -3.56 1.49 -1.52
CA ALA A 51 -4.63 1.13 -2.46
C ALA A 51 -4.58 1.94 -3.76
N LEU A 52 -4.25 3.23 -3.71
CA LEU A 52 -4.13 4.06 -4.91
C LEU A 52 -2.94 3.61 -5.77
N PHE A 53 -1.75 3.50 -5.18
CA PHE A 53 -0.53 3.23 -5.93
C PHE A 53 -0.53 1.88 -6.63
N VAL A 54 -1.16 0.85 -6.05
CA VAL A 54 -1.25 -0.47 -6.68
C VAL A 54 -2.26 -0.49 -7.84
N LEU A 55 -3.32 0.33 -7.78
CA LEU A 55 -4.32 0.42 -8.86
C LEU A 55 -3.86 1.29 -10.04
N GLU A 56 -2.91 2.20 -9.82
CA GLU A 56 -2.28 2.99 -10.89
C GLU A 56 -1.20 2.23 -11.68
N LYS A 57 -0.86 1.00 -11.28
CA LYS A 57 0.27 0.23 -11.85
C LYS A 57 -0.18 -1.01 -12.59
#